data_AF-A0A5M8PMR3-F1
#
_entry.id   AF-A0A5M8PMR3-F1
#
_cell.length_a   1.000
_cell.length_b   1.000
_cell.length_c   1.000
_cell.angle_alpha   90.00
_cell.angle_beta   90.00
_cell.angle_gamma   90.00
#
_symmetry.space_group_name_H-M   'P 1'
#
loop_
_entity.id
_entity.type
_entity.pdbx_description
1 polymer ?
#
loop_
_entity_poly.entity_id
_entity_poly.type
_entity_poly.pdbx_seq_one_letter_code
_entity_poly.pdbx_strand_id
1 'polypeptide(L)'
;MLALALASYLSLYPVLLLPPLILLCFDRQSNGKGISANAASFAVLHSAFFAGGISVLLYMSYLTTGGSWEFLSSTYGVHLLLPDLTPNVGLWWYFFIEMFDPFREFFLGVFWLHLGGYVGGLCFRVRKQPLFVVTTLLGLFAIFKPYPSISDTSLYFAFLPLYRHIFPLMRYTFFAVATLLYATLLGPAFYYLWIYAGSGNANFFYAITLVWSLGLSVIVADSLYAVLRDEWEVERPEMKGKDVKRI
;
A
#
# COMPACT_ATOMS: atom_id res chain seq x y z
N MET A 1 -0.60 -5.95 17.35
CA MET A 1 -1.92 -5.28 17.30
C MET A 1 -1.87 -3.85 17.83
N LEU A 2 -1.27 -3.55 18.99
CA LEU A 2 -1.13 -2.17 19.48
C LEU A 2 -0.37 -1.25 18.50
N ALA A 3 0.78 -1.68 18.00
CA ALA A 3 1.55 -0.92 17.01
C ALA A 3 0.76 -0.65 15.73
N LEU A 4 -0.07 -1.61 15.31
CA LEU A 4 -0.97 -1.43 14.17
C LEU A 4 -2.07 -0.42 14.51
N ALA A 5 -2.66 -0.47 15.70
CA ALA A 5 -3.66 0.52 16.14
C ALA A 5 -3.08 1.93 16.17
N LEU A 6 -1.85 2.11 16.68
CA LEU A 6 -1.15 3.40 16.65
C LEU A 6 -0.91 3.88 15.21
N ALA A 7 -0.42 3.00 14.33
CA ALA A 7 -0.21 3.33 12.92
C ALA A 7 -1.51 3.71 12.20
N SER A 8 -2.57 2.93 12.42
CA SER A 8 -3.91 3.15 11.85
C SER A 8 -4.63 4.38 12.42
N TYR A 9 -4.26 4.80 13.63
CA TYR A 9 -4.74 6.03 14.24
C TYR A 9 -4.07 7.26 13.61
N LEU A 10 -2.75 7.19 13.35
CA LEU A 10 -2.00 8.29 12.71
C LEU A 10 -2.25 8.39 11.21
N SER A 11 -2.58 7.30 10.54
CA SER A 11 -2.83 7.22 9.10
C SER A 11 -3.85 6.13 8.82
N LEU A 12 -4.75 6.30 7.87
CA LEU A 12 -5.84 5.33 7.65
C LEU A 12 -5.36 4.00 7.05
N TYR A 13 -4.39 4.02 6.14
CA TYR A 13 -4.01 2.86 5.30
C TYR A 13 -3.51 1.62 6.06
N PRO A 14 -2.72 1.74 7.15
CA PRO A 14 -2.29 0.59 7.94
C PRO A 14 -3.45 -0.31 8.43
N VAL A 15 -4.69 0.18 8.50
CA VAL A 15 -5.86 -0.67 8.82
C VAL A 15 -6.00 -1.86 7.86
N LEU A 16 -5.63 -1.67 6.59
CA LEU A 16 -5.70 -2.69 5.55
C LEU A 16 -4.65 -3.80 5.75
N LEU A 17 -3.65 -3.60 6.61
CA LEU A 17 -2.68 -4.62 7.01
C LEU A 17 -3.20 -5.55 8.11
N LEU A 18 -4.38 -5.28 8.70
CA LEU A 18 -4.94 -6.08 9.77
C LEU A 18 -5.14 -7.56 9.36
N PRO A 19 -5.79 -7.89 8.23
CA PRO A 19 -5.97 -9.30 7.84
C PRO A 19 -4.66 -10.09 7.67
N PRO A 20 -3.66 -9.64 6.88
CA PRO A 20 -2.44 -10.41 6.71
C PRO A 20 -1.59 -10.48 7.99
N LEU A 21 -1.64 -9.46 8.86
CA LEU A 21 -0.94 -9.51 10.15
C LEU A 21 -1.58 -10.51 11.12
N ILE A 22 -2.91 -10.63 11.13
CA ILE A 22 -3.60 -11.67 11.90
C ILE A 22 -3.20 -13.06 11.39
N LEU A 23 -3.20 -13.27 10.06
CA LEU A 23 -2.77 -14.53 9.45
C LEU A 23 -1.32 -14.87 9.82
N LEU A 24 -0.41 -13.89 9.75
CA LEU A 24 0.99 -14.05 10.11
C LEU A 24 1.15 -14.43 11.59
N CYS A 25 0.46 -13.75 12.50
CA CYS A 25 0.51 -14.05 13.93
C CYS A 25 -0.07 -15.44 14.23
N PHE A 26 -1.17 -15.81 13.57
CA PHE A 26 -1.80 -17.12 13.72
C PHE A 26 -0.85 -18.25 13.32
N ASP A 27 -0.20 -18.13 12.15
CA ASP A 27 0.74 -19.14 11.66
C ASP A 27 1.96 -19.32 12.56
N ARG A 28 2.48 -18.22 13.11
CA ARG A 28 3.59 -18.27 14.09
C ARG A 28 3.18 -18.95 15.38
N GLN A 29 1.98 -18.69 15.88
CA GLN A 29 1.51 -19.29 17.13
C GLN A 29 1.18 -20.78 16.97
N SER A 30 0.54 -21.17 15.87
CA SER A 30 0.21 -22.55 15.55
C SER A 30 1.47 -23.42 15.48
N ASN A 31 2.50 -22.96 14.75
CA ASN A 31 3.75 -23.69 14.59
C ASN A 31 4.59 -23.79 15.88
N GLY A 32 4.48 -22.81 16.79
CA GLY A 32 5.34 -22.72 17.97
C GLY A 32 4.79 -23.34 19.25
N LYS A 33 3.45 -23.51 19.37
CA LYS A 33 2.82 -23.89 20.65
C LYS A 33 1.93 -25.12 20.61
N GLY A 34 1.66 -25.72 19.45
CA GLY A 34 0.76 -26.90 19.36
C GLY A 34 -0.68 -26.63 19.84
N ILE A 35 -1.04 -25.37 20.05
CA ILE A 35 -2.38 -24.95 20.47
C ILE A 35 -3.21 -24.84 19.21
N SER A 36 -4.12 -25.79 19.01
CA SER A 36 -5.21 -25.72 18.03
C SER A 36 -6.24 -24.67 18.51
N ALA A 37 -5.87 -23.38 18.44
CA ALA A 37 -6.82 -22.30 18.62
C ALA A 37 -7.66 -22.20 17.34
N ASN A 38 -8.98 -22.11 17.49
CA ASN A 38 -9.87 -21.83 16.37
C ASN A 38 -9.44 -20.51 15.69
N ALA A 39 -9.12 -20.55 14.39
CA ALA A 39 -8.66 -19.39 13.64
C ALA A 39 -9.63 -18.20 13.72
N ALA A 40 -10.94 -18.49 13.76
CA ALA A 40 -11.96 -17.47 13.89
C ALA A 40 -11.91 -16.76 15.26
N SER A 41 -11.76 -17.51 16.36
CA SER A 41 -11.68 -16.91 17.69
C SER A 41 -10.39 -16.11 17.88
N PHE A 42 -9.28 -16.58 17.30
CA PHE A 42 -8.02 -15.84 17.26
C PHE A 42 -8.16 -14.52 16.50
N ALA A 43 -8.75 -14.55 15.31
CA ALA A 43 -8.99 -13.35 14.50
C ALA A 43 -9.90 -12.35 15.21
N VAL A 44 -11.00 -12.81 15.82
CA VAL A 44 -11.91 -11.96 16.60
C VAL A 44 -11.20 -11.33 17.78
N LEU A 45 -10.42 -12.10 18.55
CA LEU A 45 -9.70 -11.59 19.72
C LEU A 45 -8.69 -10.49 19.33
N HIS A 46 -7.89 -10.72 18.30
CA HIS A 46 -6.89 -9.74 17.86
C HIS A 46 -7.51 -8.52 17.19
N SER A 47 -8.63 -8.68 16.48
CA SER A 47 -9.40 -7.57 15.92
C SER A 47 -10.03 -6.74 17.02
N ALA A 48 -10.55 -7.36 18.08
CA ALA A 48 -11.09 -6.67 19.26
C ALA A 48 -10.00 -5.89 20.00
N PHE A 49 -8.81 -6.45 20.16
CA PHE A 49 -7.67 -5.74 20.76
C PHE A 49 -7.22 -4.55 19.92
N PHE A 50 -7.19 -4.71 18.59
CA PHE A 50 -6.91 -3.61 17.66
C PHE A 50 -7.97 -2.50 17.76
N ALA A 51 -9.25 -2.87 17.72
CA ALA A 51 -10.37 -1.94 17.84
C ALA A 51 -10.34 -1.19 19.19
N GLY A 52 -10.12 -1.90 20.29
CA GLY A 52 -9.97 -1.31 21.62
C GLY A 52 -8.81 -0.32 21.69
N GLY A 53 -7.67 -0.64 21.07
CA GLY A 53 -6.52 0.28 20.97
C GLY A 53 -6.88 1.58 20.24
N ILE A 54 -7.57 1.49 19.09
CA ILE A 54 -8.05 2.67 18.36
C ILE A 54 -9.07 3.45 19.18
N SER A 55 -10.04 2.78 19.80
CA SER A 55 -11.08 3.42 20.62
C SER A 55 -10.47 4.22 21.78
N VAL A 56 -9.44 3.69 22.44
CA VAL A 56 -8.71 4.40 23.51
C VAL A 56 -8.05 5.67 22.95
N LEU A 57 -7.36 5.59 21.80
CA LEU A 57 -6.69 6.74 21.19
C LEU A 57 -7.69 7.81 20.72
N LEU A 58 -8.80 7.40 20.10
CA LEU A 58 -9.88 8.30 19.71
C LEU A 58 -10.54 8.96 20.92
N TYR A 59 -10.73 8.22 22.01
CA TYR A 59 -11.27 8.77 23.26
C TYR A 59 -10.31 9.77 23.91
N MET A 60 -9.01 9.50 23.91
CA MET A 60 -8.00 10.47 24.36
C MET A 60 -8.03 11.76 23.52
N SER A 61 -8.26 11.64 22.21
CA SER A 61 -8.41 12.78 21.30
C SER A 61 -9.67 13.60 21.60
N TYR A 62 -10.77 12.91 21.88
CA TYR A 62 -12.01 13.53 22.29
C TYR A 62 -11.85 14.33 23.60
N LEU A 63 -11.18 13.75 24.61
CA LEU A 63 -10.90 14.43 25.87
C LEU A 63 -10.01 15.67 25.68
N THR A 64 -8.98 15.56 24.83
CA THR A 64 -8.04 16.68 24.56
C THR A 64 -8.65 17.78 23.70
N THR A 65 -9.66 17.47 22.88
CA THR A 65 -10.41 18.44 22.05
C THR A 65 -11.64 19.00 22.79
N GLY A 66 -11.63 18.98 24.13
CA GLY A 66 -12.71 19.57 24.93
C GLY A 66 -14.07 18.89 24.79
N GLY A 67 -14.08 17.59 24.47
CA GLY A 67 -15.32 16.83 24.28
C GLY A 67 -15.99 17.03 22.92
N SER A 68 -15.22 17.44 21.89
CA SER A 68 -15.69 17.53 20.50
C SER A 68 -15.17 16.36 19.65
N TRP A 69 -16.01 15.87 18.74
CA TRP A 69 -15.66 14.88 17.70
C TRP A 69 -15.26 15.53 16.36
N GLU A 70 -15.22 16.86 16.29
CA GLU A 70 -14.91 17.60 15.05
C GLU A 70 -13.55 17.21 14.45
N PHE A 71 -12.58 16.85 15.29
CA PHE A 71 -11.27 16.37 14.86
C PHE A 71 -11.34 15.18 13.90
N LEU A 72 -12.39 14.34 13.96
CA LEU A 72 -12.56 13.21 13.05
C LEU A 72 -12.72 13.69 11.61
N SER A 73 -13.54 14.71 11.38
CA SER A 73 -13.76 15.30 10.06
C SER A 73 -12.49 16.02 9.58
N SER A 74 -11.88 16.81 10.46
CA SER A 74 -10.69 17.58 10.15
C SER A 74 -9.44 16.73 9.89
N THR A 75 -9.36 15.52 10.48
CA THR A 75 -8.19 14.64 10.34
C THR A 75 -8.44 13.52 9.34
N TYR A 76 -9.48 12.71 9.56
CA TYR A 76 -9.75 11.54 8.71
C TYR A 76 -10.63 11.88 7.51
N GLY A 77 -11.55 12.85 7.65
CA GLY A 77 -12.41 13.31 6.57
C GLY A 77 -11.61 13.90 5.40
N VAL A 78 -10.53 14.64 5.67
CA VAL A 78 -9.64 15.19 4.64
C VAL A 78 -8.99 14.09 3.80
N HIS A 79 -8.62 12.96 4.41
CA HIS A 79 -8.07 11.84 3.66
C HIS A 79 -9.13 11.17 2.80
N LEU A 80 -10.33 10.91 3.34
CA LEU A 80 -11.39 10.17 2.65
C LEU A 80 -12.05 10.97 1.53
N LEU A 81 -12.32 12.26 1.78
CA LEU A 81 -13.06 13.14 0.88
C LEU A 81 -12.16 13.90 -0.10
N LEU A 82 -10.83 13.86 0.10
CA LEU A 82 -9.83 14.54 -0.72
C LEU A 82 -10.18 16.01 -1.07
N PRO A 83 -10.55 16.87 -0.10
CA PRO A 83 -10.95 18.24 -0.39
C PRO A 83 -9.77 19.09 -0.88
N ASP A 84 -8.54 18.71 -0.50
CA ASP A 84 -7.31 19.36 -0.93
C ASP A 84 -6.72 18.64 -2.16
N LEU A 85 -6.58 19.38 -3.26
CA LEU A 85 -5.98 18.92 -4.51
C LEU A 85 -4.65 19.62 -4.78
N THR A 86 -4.01 20.16 -3.74
CA THR A 86 -2.67 20.73 -3.87
C THR A 86 -1.72 19.73 -4.52
N PRO A 87 -0.85 20.20 -5.44
CA PRO A 87 0.01 19.31 -6.20
C PRO A 87 0.90 18.48 -5.27
N ASN A 88 0.88 17.18 -5.46
CA ASN A 88 1.71 16.23 -4.72
C ASN A 88 2.24 15.13 -5.65
N VAL A 89 2.97 14.16 -5.11
CA VAL A 89 3.57 13.07 -5.91
C VAL A 89 2.61 11.93 -6.24
N GLY A 90 1.36 12.03 -5.80
CA GLY A 90 0.32 11.01 -5.95
C GLY A 90 -0.49 11.12 -7.22
N LEU A 91 -1.28 10.08 -7.45
CA LEU A 91 -2.11 9.93 -8.65
C LEU A 91 -3.44 10.69 -8.56
N TRP A 92 -3.89 11.03 -7.35
CA TRP A 92 -5.26 11.48 -7.13
C TRP A 92 -5.44 12.95 -7.46
N TRP A 93 -4.52 13.83 -7.03
CA TRP A 93 -4.73 15.28 -7.08
C TRP A 93 -5.06 15.78 -8.50
N TYR A 94 -4.28 15.36 -9.50
CA TYR A 94 -4.47 15.79 -10.88
C TYR A 94 -5.68 15.10 -11.53
N PHE A 95 -5.94 13.83 -11.22
CA PHE A 95 -7.14 13.15 -11.72
C PHE A 95 -8.42 13.84 -11.21
N PHE A 96 -8.46 14.21 -9.93
CA PHE A 96 -9.64 14.85 -9.33
C PHE A 96 -9.75 16.35 -9.64
N ILE A 97 -8.67 17.03 -10.04
CA ILE A 97 -8.77 18.43 -10.51
C ILE A 97 -9.41 18.53 -11.89
N GLU A 98 -9.23 17.51 -12.73
CA GLU A 98 -9.85 17.43 -14.06
C GLU A 98 -11.26 16.82 -14.03
N MET A 99 -11.70 16.30 -12.88
CA MET A 99 -12.97 15.62 -12.73
C MET A 99 -14.13 16.60 -12.59
N PHE A 100 -15.24 16.34 -13.28
CA PHE A 100 -16.48 17.09 -13.06
C PHE A 100 -17.13 16.70 -11.73
N ASP A 101 -17.66 17.69 -11.00
CA ASP A 101 -18.27 17.52 -9.68
C ASP A 101 -19.30 16.37 -9.59
N PRO A 102 -20.22 16.19 -10.56
CA PRO A 102 -21.22 15.11 -10.46
C PRO A 102 -20.63 13.69 -10.41
N PHE A 103 -19.41 13.49 -10.93
CA PHE A 103 -18.75 12.18 -10.97
C PHE A 103 -17.75 11.98 -9.83
N ARG A 104 -17.44 13.03 -9.07
CA ARG A 104 -16.38 13.03 -8.06
C ARG A 104 -16.55 11.92 -7.03
N GLU A 105 -17.73 11.85 -6.41
CA GLU A 105 -18.03 10.86 -5.36
C GLU A 105 -17.97 9.42 -5.89
N PHE A 106 -18.40 9.21 -7.14
CA PHE A 106 -18.30 7.90 -7.79
C PHE A 106 -16.84 7.46 -7.92
N PHE A 107 -15.97 8.32 -8.45
CA PHE A 107 -14.56 7.99 -8.62
C PHE A 107 -13.79 7.89 -7.30
N LEU A 108 -14.15 8.68 -6.28
CA LEU A 108 -13.62 8.48 -4.93
C LEU A 108 -13.90 7.05 -4.44
N GLY A 109 -15.15 6.59 -4.59
CA GLY A 109 -15.53 5.22 -4.28
C GLY A 109 -14.73 4.17 -5.05
N VAL A 110 -14.54 4.37 -6.36
CA VAL A 110 -13.76 3.44 -7.21
C VAL A 110 -12.30 3.37 -6.76
N PHE A 111 -11.66 4.50 -6.46
CA PHE A 111 -10.26 4.54 -6.05
C PHE A 111 -10.06 3.89 -4.68
N TRP A 112 -10.97 4.13 -3.73
CA TRP A 112 -10.95 3.44 -2.43
C TRP A 112 -11.20 1.94 -2.55
N LEU A 113 -12.17 1.54 -3.38
CA LEU A 113 -12.45 0.13 -3.66
C LEU A 113 -11.24 -0.55 -4.32
N HIS A 114 -10.56 0.13 -5.24
CA HIS A 114 -9.36 -0.37 -5.89
C HIS A 114 -8.25 -0.64 -4.85
N LEU A 115 -8.00 0.30 -3.95
CA LEU A 115 -6.99 0.15 -2.89
C LEU A 115 -7.35 -0.95 -1.89
N GLY A 116 -8.60 -0.98 -1.42
CA GLY A 116 -9.07 -1.98 -0.44
C GLY A 116 -9.26 -3.39 -1.02
N GLY A 117 -9.65 -3.49 -2.29
CA GLY A 117 -9.98 -4.75 -2.96
C GLY A 117 -8.82 -5.73 -3.05
N TYR A 118 -7.58 -5.23 -3.08
CA TYR A 118 -6.38 -6.08 -3.11
C TYR A 118 -6.20 -6.93 -1.85
N VAL A 119 -6.68 -6.47 -0.68
CA VAL A 119 -6.40 -7.12 0.61
C VAL A 119 -6.93 -8.55 0.62
N GLY A 120 -8.21 -8.75 0.26
CA GLY A 120 -8.84 -10.06 0.27
C GLY A 120 -8.21 -11.01 -0.74
N GLY A 121 -8.03 -10.55 -1.99
CA GLY A 121 -7.44 -11.35 -3.06
C GLY A 121 -6.01 -11.80 -2.75
N LEU A 122 -5.17 -10.91 -2.22
CA LEU A 122 -3.79 -11.24 -1.86
C LEU A 122 -3.71 -12.18 -0.64
N CYS A 123 -4.53 -11.95 0.40
CA CYS A 123 -4.57 -12.82 1.57
C CYS A 123 -5.01 -14.24 1.22
N PHE A 124 -5.92 -14.38 0.26
CA PHE A 124 -6.36 -15.68 -0.24
C PHE A 124 -5.30 -16.33 -1.14
N ARG A 125 -4.81 -15.61 -2.16
CA ARG A 125 -3.89 -16.18 -3.16
C ARG A 125 -2.51 -16.50 -2.61
N VAL A 126 -1.95 -15.63 -1.76
CA VAL A 126 -0.59 -15.78 -1.21
C VAL A 126 -0.66 -16.16 0.28
N ARG A 127 -1.63 -17.02 0.63
CA ARG A 127 -1.89 -17.43 2.02
C ARG A 127 -0.68 -18.08 2.68
N LYS A 128 0.17 -18.79 1.92
CA LYS A 128 1.37 -19.47 2.45
C LYS A 128 2.44 -18.49 2.95
N GLN A 129 2.42 -17.25 2.47
CA GLN A 129 3.42 -16.24 2.78
C GLN A 129 2.77 -14.90 3.19
N PRO A 130 2.11 -14.82 4.37
CA PRO A 130 1.36 -13.62 4.77
C PRO A 130 2.25 -12.39 4.95
N LEU A 131 3.54 -12.56 5.27
CA LEU A 131 4.50 -11.45 5.30
C LEU A 131 4.73 -10.83 3.92
N PHE A 132 4.64 -11.63 2.85
CA PHE A 132 4.77 -11.12 1.49
C PHE A 132 3.51 -10.34 1.11
N VAL A 133 2.33 -10.76 1.58
CA VAL A 133 1.10 -9.98 1.44
C VAL A 133 1.25 -8.59 2.08
N VAL A 134 1.82 -8.50 3.29
CA VAL A 134 2.15 -7.21 3.91
C VAL A 134 3.08 -6.39 3.02
N THR A 135 4.16 -7.01 2.52
CA THR A 135 5.15 -6.35 1.65
C THR A 135 4.50 -5.80 0.37
N THR A 136 3.66 -6.58 -0.30
CA THR A 136 2.93 -6.17 -1.50
C THR A 136 1.94 -5.04 -1.21
N LEU A 137 1.20 -5.10 -0.11
CA LEU A 137 0.28 -4.03 0.29
C LEU A 137 1.02 -2.71 0.59
N LEU A 138 2.20 -2.75 1.21
CA LEU A 138 3.04 -1.56 1.40
C LEU A 138 3.44 -0.92 0.06
N GLY A 139 3.79 -1.74 -0.94
CA GLY A 139 4.05 -1.27 -2.30
C GLY A 139 2.81 -0.65 -2.96
N LEU A 140 1.64 -1.29 -2.80
CA LEU A 140 0.37 -0.76 -3.29
C LEU A 140 0.00 0.58 -2.61
N PHE A 141 0.26 0.74 -1.31
CA PHE A 141 0.04 2.01 -0.62
C PHE A 141 0.95 3.11 -1.15
N ALA A 142 2.21 2.79 -1.45
CA ALA A 142 3.15 3.76 -2.02
C ALA A 142 2.72 4.27 -3.41
N ILE A 143 1.93 3.49 -4.15
CA ILE A 143 1.42 3.83 -5.49
C ILE A 143 0.06 4.53 -5.43
N PHE A 144 -0.88 3.95 -4.68
CA PHE A 144 -2.31 4.25 -4.82
C PHE A 144 -2.91 5.09 -3.70
N LYS A 145 -2.15 5.45 -2.65
CA LYS A 145 -2.68 6.38 -1.64
C LYS A 145 -2.79 7.81 -2.22
N PRO A 146 -3.81 8.60 -1.81
CA PRO A 146 -4.02 9.95 -2.32
C PRO A 146 -2.89 10.92 -2.03
N TYR A 147 -2.25 10.81 -0.86
CA TYR A 147 -1.14 11.67 -0.46
C TYR A 147 0.13 10.85 -0.22
N PRO A 148 0.84 10.45 -1.29
CA PRO A 148 2.04 9.68 -1.11
C PRO A 148 3.23 10.49 -0.62
N SER A 149 4.11 9.78 0.07
CA SER A 149 5.29 10.32 0.72
C SER A 149 6.44 9.36 0.48
N ILE A 150 7.66 9.89 0.50
CA ILE A 150 8.86 9.09 0.27
C ILE A 150 9.02 7.96 1.29
N SER A 151 8.52 8.17 2.52
CA SER A 151 8.49 7.17 3.58
C SER A 151 7.84 5.84 3.16
N ASP A 152 6.80 5.90 2.35
CA ASP A 152 6.00 4.72 2.03
C ASP A 152 6.69 3.87 0.97
N THR A 153 7.33 4.53 0.00
CA THR A 153 8.24 3.88 -0.94
C THR A 153 9.46 3.31 -0.23
N SER A 154 10.07 4.05 0.70
CA SER A 154 11.21 3.57 1.49
C SER A 154 10.84 2.34 2.33
N LEU A 155 9.65 2.32 2.94
CA LEU A 155 9.18 1.20 3.73
C LEU A 155 8.97 -0.06 2.87
N TYR A 156 8.39 0.08 1.67
CA TYR A 156 8.31 -1.03 0.72
C TYR A 156 9.70 -1.57 0.34
N PHE A 157 10.63 -0.69 -0.03
CA PHE A 157 11.99 -1.10 -0.37
C PHE A 157 12.80 -1.66 0.82
N ALA A 158 12.45 -1.34 2.05
CA ALA A 158 13.06 -1.95 3.23
C ALA A 158 12.65 -3.42 3.40
N PHE A 159 11.42 -3.78 3.00
CA PHE A 159 10.91 -5.15 3.10
C PHE A 159 11.32 -6.03 1.92
N LEU A 160 11.46 -5.47 0.71
CA LEU A 160 11.77 -6.22 -0.50
C LEU A 160 13.05 -7.10 -0.39
N PRO A 161 14.17 -6.64 0.22
CA PRO A 161 15.38 -7.46 0.41
C PRO A 161 15.21 -8.71 1.29
N LEU A 162 14.16 -8.77 2.12
CA LEU A 162 13.82 -10.00 2.86
C LEU A 162 13.53 -11.16 1.90
N TYR A 163 13.14 -10.85 0.67
CA TYR A 163 12.82 -11.78 -0.40
C TYR A 163 13.93 -11.88 -1.45
N ARG A 164 15.20 -11.61 -1.13
CA ARG A 164 16.34 -11.72 -2.07
C ARG A 164 16.39 -13.00 -2.92
N HIS A 165 15.81 -14.10 -2.44
CA HIS A 165 15.74 -15.37 -3.17
C HIS A 165 14.88 -15.29 -4.44
N ILE A 166 13.91 -14.36 -4.52
CA ILE A 166 13.04 -14.18 -5.69
C ILE A 166 13.65 -13.26 -6.75
N PHE A 167 14.71 -12.51 -6.44
CA PHE A 167 15.29 -11.52 -7.37
C PHE A 167 15.74 -12.14 -8.70
N PRO A 168 16.32 -13.36 -8.76
CA PRO A 168 16.63 -14.01 -10.02
C PRO A 168 15.39 -14.37 -10.88
N LEU A 169 14.20 -14.44 -10.27
CA LEU A 169 12.94 -14.74 -10.95
C LEU A 169 12.20 -13.47 -11.45
N MET A 170 12.63 -12.29 -11.00
CA MET A 170 12.12 -11.00 -11.46
C MET A 170 12.66 -10.70 -12.87
N ARG A 171 11.77 -10.26 -13.77
CA ARG A 171 12.07 -10.11 -15.21
C ARG A 171 12.33 -8.68 -15.64
N TYR A 172 11.75 -7.71 -14.94
CA TYR A 172 11.68 -6.32 -15.36
C TYR A 172 12.46 -5.37 -14.44
N THR A 173 13.26 -5.92 -13.51
CA THR A 173 14.01 -5.14 -12.50
C THR A 173 14.84 -4.01 -13.11
N PHE A 174 15.61 -4.27 -14.18
CA PHE A 174 16.43 -3.24 -14.83
C PHE A 174 15.57 -2.08 -15.36
N PHE A 175 14.51 -2.40 -16.11
CA PHE A 175 13.61 -1.40 -16.66
C PHE A 175 12.91 -0.59 -15.56
N ALA A 176 12.43 -1.27 -14.51
CA ALA A 176 11.71 -0.63 -13.43
C ALA A 176 12.62 0.31 -12.62
N VAL A 177 13.84 -0.13 -12.27
CA VAL A 177 14.82 0.69 -11.55
C VAL A 177 15.27 1.87 -12.41
N ALA A 178 15.55 1.67 -13.70
CA ALA A 178 15.90 2.76 -14.61
C ALA A 178 14.78 3.81 -14.71
N THR A 179 13.52 3.36 -14.77
CA THR A 179 12.33 4.22 -14.78
C THR A 179 12.22 5.04 -13.49
N LEU A 180 12.46 4.43 -12.32
CA LEU A 180 12.45 5.15 -11.04
C LEU A 180 13.58 6.17 -10.93
N LEU A 181 14.79 5.82 -11.39
CA LEU A 181 15.92 6.75 -11.42
C LEU A 181 15.63 7.94 -12.32
N TYR A 182 15.09 7.68 -13.51
CA TYR A 182 14.64 8.71 -14.44
C TYR A 182 13.61 9.66 -13.80
N ALA A 183 12.58 9.10 -13.15
CA ALA A 183 11.57 9.89 -12.47
C ALA A 183 12.11 10.69 -11.28
N THR A 184 13.03 10.12 -10.51
CA THR A 184 13.67 10.80 -9.35
C THR A 184 14.52 11.98 -9.79
N LEU A 185 15.21 11.87 -10.93
CA LEU A 185 16.07 12.93 -11.45
C LEU A 185 15.24 14.08 -12.05
N LEU A 186 14.21 13.77 -12.85
CA LEU A 186 13.41 14.79 -13.53
C LEU A 186 12.28 15.38 -12.67
N GLY A 187 11.79 14.64 -11.68
CA GLY A 187 10.71 15.06 -10.78
C GLY A 187 10.93 16.45 -10.18
N PRO A 188 12.04 16.67 -9.45
CA PRO A 188 12.36 17.97 -8.86
C PRO A 188 12.55 19.07 -9.91
N ALA A 189 13.13 18.74 -11.07
CA ALA A 189 13.32 19.71 -12.15
C ALA A 189 11.99 20.19 -12.73
N PHE A 190 11.05 19.28 -13.03
CA PHE A 190 9.72 19.64 -13.53
C PHE A 190 8.89 20.37 -12.48
N TYR A 191 8.99 19.96 -11.21
CA TYR A 191 8.36 20.70 -10.12
C TYR A 191 8.88 22.13 -10.05
N TYR A 192 10.21 22.31 -10.10
CA TYR A 192 10.82 23.63 -10.04
C TYR A 192 10.44 24.53 -11.22
N LEU A 193 10.49 23.98 -12.44
CA LEU A 193 10.13 24.72 -13.65
C LEU A 193 8.68 25.19 -13.62
N TRP A 194 7.79 24.37 -13.07
CA TRP A 194 6.38 24.74 -12.95
C TRP A 194 6.12 25.71 -11.80
N ILE A 195 6.51 25.38 -10.57
CA ILE A 195 6.13 26.14 -9.37
C ILE A 195 6.95 27.42 -9.21
N TYR A 196 8.26 27.38 -9.46
CA TYR A 196 9.15 28.50 -9.17
C TYR A 196 9.55 29.29 -10.41
N ALA A 197 9.91 28.61 -11.51
CA ALA A 197 10.35 29.30 -12.72
C ALA A 197 9.20 29.80 -13.59
N GLY A 198 8.00 29.23 -13.45
CA GLY A 198 6.81 29.57 -14.26
C GLY A 198 6.93 29.22 -15.75
N SER A 199 7.98 28.50 -16.15
CA SER A 199 8.23 28.08 -17.53
C SER A 199 7.75 26.66 -17.84
N GLY A 200 7.39 25.89 -16.81
CA GLY A 200 6.84 24.53 -16.91
C GLY A 200 5.33 24.47 -16.69
N ASN A 201 4.69 23.48 -17.30
CA ASN A 201 3.28 23.15 -17.11
C ASN A 201 3.10 22.03 -16.07
N ALA A 202 2.04 22.10 -15.25
CA ALA A 202 1.59 21.07 -14.32
C ALA A 202 1.60 19.66 -14.92
N ASN A 203 1.25 19.53 -16.19
CA ASN A 203 1.16 18.26 -16.91
C ASN A 203 2.50 17.55 -16.97
N PHE A 204 3.63 18.28 -17.06
CA PHE A 204 4.96 17.67 -17.05
C PHE A 204 5.29 17.09 -15.68
N PHE A 205 4.96 17.81 -14.61
CA PHE A 205 5.14 17.31 -13.25
C PHE A 205 4.23 16.10 -12.97
N TYR A 206 2.97 16.15 -13.39
CA TYR A 206 2.08 15.01 -13.23
C TYR A 206 2.51 13.80 -14.08
N ALA A 207 2.98 14.01 -15.31
CA ALA A 207 3.49 12.95 -16.17
C ALA A 207 4.69 12.22 -15.53
N ILE A 208 5.63 12.95 -14.91
CA ILE A 208 6.76 12.30 -14.26
C ILE A 208 6.36 11.55 -12.97
N THR A 209 5.31 12.00 -12.26
CA THR A 209 4.74 11.24 -11.14
C THR A 209 3.99 9.97 -11.59
N LEU A 210 3.40 9.98 -12.79
CA LEU A 210 2.85 8.77 -13.41
C LEU A 210 3.96 7.78 -13.77
N VAL A 211 5.08 8.26 -14.31
CA VAL A 211 6.26 7.42 -14.61
C VAL A 211 6.84 6.82 -13.33
N TRP A 212 6.95 7.60 -12.25
CA TRP A 212 7.31 7.09 -10.92
C TRP A 212 6.40 5.96 -10.46
N SER A 213 5.08 6.19 -10.51
CA SER A 213 4.07 5.22 -10.07
C SER A 213 4.05 3.96 -10.95
N LEU A 214 4.30 4.11 -12.26
CA LEU A 214 4.47 3.00 -13.20
C LEU A 214 5.70 2.17 -12.83
N GLY A 215 6.84 2.81 -12.57
CA GLY A 215 8.06 2.13 -12.13
C GLY A 215 7.83 1.30 -10.86
N LEU A 216 7.17 1.89 -9.85
CA LEU A 216 6.79 1.16 -8.63
C LEU A 216 5.83 0.01 -8.91
N SER A 217 4.82 0.24 -9.75
CA SER A 217 3.85 -0.80 -10.13
C SER A 217 4.51 -1.98 -10.82
N VAL A 218 5.50 -1.74 -11.68
CA VAL A 218 6.27 -2.81 -12.32
C VAL A 218 7.05 -3.60 -11.27
N ILE A 219 7.72 -2.96 -10.30
CA ILE A 219 8.44 -3.69 -9.24
C ILE A 219 7.48 -4.53 -8.39
N VAL A 220 6.34 -3.98 -7.98
CA VAL A 220 5.34 -4.69 -7.17
C VAL A 220 4.75 -5.87 -7.95
N ALA A 221 4.41 -5.68 -9.23
CA ALA A 221 3.87 -6.74 -10.06
C ALA A 221 4.90 -7.84 -10.35
N ASP A 222 6.15 -7.47 -10.62
CA ASP A 222 7.24 -8.39 -10.93
C ASP A 222 7.68 -9.17 -9.68
N SER A 223 7.71 -8.53 -8.49
CA SER A 223 7.97 -9.23 -7.23
C SER A 223 6.84 -10.20 -6.88
N LEU A 224 5.58 -9.81 -7.09
CA LEU A 224 4.42 -10.71 -6.92
C LEU A 224 4.50 -11.90 -7.88
N TYR A 225 4.80 -11.66 -9.16
CA TYR A 225 5.02 -12.72 -10.13
C TYR A 225 6.14 -13.66 -9.69
N ALA A 226 7.28 -13.12 -9.24
CA ALA A 226 8.43 -13.88 -8.81
C ALA A 226 8.13 -14.76 -7.58
N VAL A 227 7.36 -14.29 -6.59
CA VAL A 227 6.90 -15.11 -5.46
C VAL A 227 5.99 -16.23 -5.92
N LEU A 228 5.01 -15.93 -6.78
CA LEU A 228 4.10 -16.97 -7.28
C LEU A 228 4.84 -18.02 -8.13
N ARG A 229 5.88 -17.59 -8.84
CA ARG A 229 6.77 -18.47 -9.58
C ARG A 229 7.60 -19.35 -8.64
N ASP A 230 8.17 -18.77 -7.59
CA ASP A 230 8.94 -19.50 -6.58
C ASP A 230 8.06 -20.56 -5.88
N GLU A 231 6.85 -20.20 -5.44
CA GLU A 231 5.88 -21.14 -4.88
C GLU A 231 5.59 -22.32 -5.83
N TRP A 232 5.44 -22.02 -7.12
CA TRP A 232 5.18 -23.03 -8.13
C TRP A 232 6.38 -23.97 -8.36
N GLU A 233 7.61 -23.44 -8.38
CA GLU A 233 8.82 -24.25 -8.51
C GLU A 233 9.08 -25.11 -7.27
N VAL A 234 8.69 -24.66 -6.08
CA VAL A 234 8.75 -25.46 -4.85
C VAL A 234 7.73 -26.61 -4.88
N GLU A 235 6.51 -26.35 -5.36
CA GLU A 235 5.48 -27.39 -5.50
C GLU A 235 5.78 -28.38 -6.63
N ARG A 236 6.46 -27.93 -7.68
CA ARG A 236 6.78 -28.69 -8.89
C ARG A 236 8.24 -28.49 -9.30
N PRO A 237 9.19 -29.21 -8.66
CA PRO A 237 10.61 -29.07 -8.94
C PRO A 237 10.98 -29.28 -10.41
N GLU A 238 10.22 -30.09 -11.13
CA GLU A 238 10.38 -30.37 -12.57
C GLU A 238 10.08 -29.15 -13.48
N MET A 239 9.49 -28.09 -12.94
CA MET A 239 9.19 -26.85 -13.67
C MET A 239 10.27 -25.79 -13.53
N LYS A 240 11.28 -26.02 -12.69
CA LYS A 240 12.41 -25.11 -12.51
C LYS A 240 13.11 -24.82 -13.85
N GLY A 241 13.28 -23.54 -14.16
CA GLY A 241 13.90 -23.09 -15.41
C GLY A 241 13.04 -23.24 -16.69
N LYS A 242 11.83 -23.82 -16.62
CA LYS A 242 10.89 -23.85 -17.75
C LYS A 242 10.09 -22.56 -17.84
N ASP A 243 9.85 -22.04 -19.03
CA ASP A 243 9.00 -20.87 -19.20
C ASP A 243 7.56 -21.11 -18.71
N VAL A 244 7.01 -20.16 -17.93
CA VAL A 244 5.56 -20.14 -17.67
C VAL A 244 4.87 -19.75 -18.97
N LYS A 245 4.27 -20.73 -19.66
CA LYS A 245 3.31 -20.42 -20.72
C LYS A 245 2.04 -19.89 -20.05
N ARG A 246 1.64 -18.65 -20.38
CA ARG A 246 0.28 -18.18 -20.08
C ARG A 246 -0.67 -19.04 -20.92
N ILE A 247 -1.56 -19.77 -20.26
CA ILE A 247 -2.72 -20.39 -20.90
C ILE A 247 -3.77 -19.30 -21.08
#